data_AF-A0A529LUY3-F1
#
_entry.id   AF-A0A529LUY3-F1
#
_cell.length_a   1.000
_cell.length_b   1.000
_cell.length_c   1.000
_cell.angle_alpha   90.00
_cell.angle_beta   90.00
_cell.angle_gamma   90.00
#
_symmetry.space_group_name_H-M   'P 1'
#
loop_
_entity.id
_entity.type
_entity.pdbx_description
1 polymer ?
#
loop_
_entity_poly.entity_id
_entity_poly.type
_entity_poly.pdbx_seq_one_letter_code
_entity_poly.pdbx_strand_id
1 'polypeptide(L)'
;ETTEQKRREQTLKALLREVSHRSKNLLAIIQSIATQTGRYAETLGEFLARFRGRLQSLASSQDLVTSSNWRGAALQELVSGQVGRYSADLARSLRFAGDNPYLNPNAALHIGLAMHELAVNSVSYGALSRADG
;
A
#
# COMPACT_ATOMS: atom_id res chain seq x y z
N GLU A 1 5.27 -1.57 -44.07
CA GLU A 1 6.06 -2.27 -43.02
C GLU A 1 6.77 -1.32 -42.05
N THR A 2 7.38 -0.22 -42.51
CA THR A 2 8.07 0.77 -41.65
C THR A 2 7.18 1.54 -40.66
N THR A 3 5.91 1.79 -40.99
CA THR A 3 4.97 2.50 -40.08
C THR A 3 4.60 1.67 -38.86
N GLU A 4 4.36 0.37 -39.03
CA GLU A 4 3.96 -0.51 -37.93
C GLU A 4 5.13 -0.76 -36.97
N GLN A 5 6.34 -0.94 -37.50
CA GLN A 5 7.55 -1.05 -36.69
C GLN A 5 7.83 0.23 -35.89
N LYS A 6 7.73 1.40 -36.52
CA LYS A 6 7.86 2.70 -35.82
C LYS A 6 6.80 2.87 -34.73
N ARG A 7 5.55 2.47 -34.99
CA ARG A 7 4.45 2.54 -34.00
C ARG A 7 4.72 1.62 -32.81
N ARG A 8 5.20 0.39 -33.06
CA ARG A 8 5.59 -0.56 -32.01
C ARG A 8 6.74 -0.01 -31.15
N GLU A 9 7.77 0.56 -31.76
CA GLU A 9 8.87 1.20 -31.03
C GLU A 9 8.41 2.38 -30.17
N GLN A 10 7.51 3.22 -30.67
CA GLN A 10 6.94 4.34 -29.90
C GLN A 10 6.14 3.85 -28.69
N THR A 11 5.31 2.82 -28.88
CA THR A 11 4.55 2.19 -27.78
C THR A 11 5.49 1.61 -26.72
N LEU A 12 6.52 0.86 -27.11
CA LEU A 12 7.51 0.31 -26.18
C LEU A 12 8.24 1.42 -25.40
N LYS A 13 8.66 2.49 -26.07
CA LYS A 13 9.29 3.65 -25.39
C LYS A 13 8.35 4.35 -24.41
N ALA A 14 7.06 4.43 -24.72
CA ALA A 14 6.07 4.99 -23.80
C ALA A 14 5.89 4.09 -22.56
N LEU A 15 5.78 2.78 -22.75
CA LEU A 15 5.66 1.82 -21.65
C LEU A 15 6.90 1.82 -20.73
N LEU A 16 8.11 1.86 -21.30
CA LEU A 16 9.34 1.94 -20.52
C LEU A 16 9.42 3.22 -19.68
N ARG A 17 8.99 4.36 -20.24
CA ARG A 17 8.93 5.63 -19.50
C ARG A 17 7.94 5.55 -18.34
N GLU A 18 6.78 4.94 -18.57
CA GLU A 18 5.74 4.78 -17.55
C GLU A 18 6.22 3.87 -16.40
N VAL A 19 6.86 2.74 -16.72
CA VAL A 19 7.49 1.87 -15.71
C VAL A 19 8.55 2.63 -14.91
N SER A 20 9.43 3.37 -15.59
CA SER A 20 10.47 4.16 -14.92
C SER A 20 9.87 5.21 -13.97
N HIS A 21 8.82 5.90 -14.41
CA HIS A 21 8.10 6.88 -13.59
C HIS A 21 7.49 6.21 -12.34
N ARG A 22 6.82 5.07 -12.50
CA ARG A 22 6.24 4.31 -11.38
C ARG A 22 7.30 3.82 -10.39
N SER A 23 8.44 3.34 -10.88
CA SER A 23 9.56 2.95 -10.02
C SER A 23 10.11 4.14 -9.23
N LYS A 24 10.25 5.32 -9.84
CA LYS A 24 10.67 6.54 -9.13
C LYS A 24 9.67 6.94 -8.05
N ASN A 25 8.37 6.84 -8.33
CA ASN A 25 7.34 7.12 -7.34
C ASN A 25 7.42 6.17 -6.14
N LEU A 26 7.61 4.87 -6.39
CA LEU A 26 7.75 3.89 -5.32
C LEU A 26 8.99 4.16 -4.45
N LEU A 27 10.13 4.50 -5.08
CA LEU A 27 11.35 4.86 -4.37
C LEU A 27 11.16 6.11 -3.50
N ALA A 28 10.46 7.13 -4.01
CA ALA A 28 10.15 8.34 -3.25
C ALA A 28 9.28 8.02 -2.01
N ILE A 29 8.29 7.14 -2.15
CA ILE A 29 7.45 6.69 -1.03
C ILE A 29 8.29 5.93 0.00
N ILE A 30 9.15 5.00 -0.44
CA ILE A 30 10.04 4.24 0.46
C ILE A 30 10.97 5.17 1.22
N GLN A 31 11.55 6.17 0.54
CA GLN A 31 12.41 7.16 1.16
C GLN A 31 11.65 7.98 2.21
N SER A 32 10.42 8.42 1.89
CA SER A 32 9.56 9.14 2.85
C SER A 32 9.25 8.29 4.09
N ILE A 33 8.93 7.00 3.90
CA ILE A 33 8.71 6.05 4.99
C ILE A 33 9.96 5.92 5.86
N ALA A 34 11.14 5.79 5.26
CA ALA A 34 12.40 5.67 6.00
C ALA A 34 12.66 6.94 6.83
N THR A 35 12.57 8.12 6.22
CA THR A 35 12.76 9.41 6.90
C THR A 35 11.77 9.60 8.04
N GLN A 36 10.48 9.33 7.80
CA GLN A 36 9.46 9.47 8.83
C GLN A 36 9.68 8.47 9.97
N THR A 37 9.99 7.22 9.68
CA THR A 37 10.24 6.21 10.72
C THR A 37 11.45 6.58 11.56
N GLY A 38 12.55 7.03 10.94
CA GLY A 38 13.77 7.43 11.65
C GLY A 38 13.56 8.64 12.56
N ARG A 39 12.63 9.55 12.22
CA ARG A 39 12.33 10.74 13.03
C ARG A 39 11.66 10.41 14.37
N TYR A 40 10.89 9.33 14.45
CA TYR A 40 10.10 8.98 15.65
C TYR A 40 10.59 7.72 16.38
N ALA A 41 11.56 6.99 15.83
CA ALA A 41 12.11 5.81 16.48
C ALA A 41 13.14 6.22 17.53
N GLU A 42 13.03 5.68 18.74
CA GLU A 42 13.97 5.93 19.84
C GLU A 42 15.17 4.97 19.80
N THR A 43 14.99 3.82 19.13
CA THR A 43 16.05 2.80 18.99
C THR A 43 16.11 2.25 17.57
N LEU A 44 17.28 1.70 17.21
CA LEU A 44 17.45 0.98 15.95
C LEU A 44 16.48 -0.21 15.83
N GLY A 45 16.22 -0.91 16.94
CA GLY A 45 15.28 -2.03 16.96
C GLY A 45 13.86 -1.59 16.62
N GLU A 46 13.39 -0.49 17.22
CA GLU A 46 12.08 0.08 16.93
C GLU A 46 11.99 0.57 15.48
N PHE A 47 13.03 1.24 14.99
CA PHE A 47 13.11 1.67 13.59
C PHE A 47 12.94 0.48 12.65
N LEU A 48 13.73 -0.59 12.83
CA LEU A 48 13.68 -1.76 11.96
C LEU A 48 12.33 -2.46 11.99
N ALA A 49 11.71 -2.57 13.17
CA ALA A 49 10.40 -3.19 13.33
C ALA A 49 9.32 -2.39 12.57
N ARG A 50 9.23 -1.08 12.82
CA ARG A 50 8.24 -0.20 12.19
C ARG A 50 8.46 -0.08 10.69
N PHE A 51 9.71 0.10 10.26
CA PHE A 51 10.04 0.23 8.84
C PHE A 51 9.70 -1.02 8.05
N ARG A 52 9.98 -2.22 8.59
CA ARG A 52 9.60 -3.49 7.95
C ARG A 52 8.09 -3.65 7.83
N GLY A 53 7.33 -3.33 8.88
CA GLY A 53 5.86 -3.36 8.84
C GLY A 53 5.30 -2.46 7.74
N ARG A 54 5.79 -1.22 7.66
CA ARG A 54 5.40 -0.25 6.64
C ARG A 54 5.76 -0.70 5.22
N LEU A 55 6.95 -1.27 5.02
CA LEU A 55 7.36 -1.83 3.74
C LEU A 55 6.48 -3.00 3.30
N GLN A 56 6.13 -3.90 4.24
CA GLN A 56 5.23 -5.02 3.94
C GLN A 56 3.82 -4.52 3.61
N SER A 57 3.33 -3.47 4.26
CA SER A 57 2.04 -2.83 3.96
C SER A 57 2.03 -2.20 2.56
N LEU A 58 3.12 -1.52 2.21
CA LEU A 58 3.30 -0.94 0.89
C LEU A 58 3.33 -2.04 -0.18
N ALA A 59 4.03 -3.16 0.07
CA ALA A 59 4.11 -4.29 -0.84
C ALA A 59 2.72 -4.90 -1.12
N SER A 60 1.88 -5.14 -0.11
CA SER A 60 0.52 -5.67 -0.38
C SER A 60 -0.37 -4.69 -1.14
N SER A 61 -0.26 -3.39 -0.82
CA SER A 61 -0.99 -2.36 -1.57
C SER A 61 -0.55 -2.33 -3.03
N GLN A 62 0.77 -2.49 -3.26
CA GLN A 62 1.36 -2.59 -4.58
C GLN A 62 0.89 -3.84 -5.33
N ASP A 63 0.75 -4.99 -4.67
CA ASP A 63 0.21 -6.22 -5.26
C ASP A 63 -1.24 -6.06 -5.74
N LEU A 64 -2.07 -5.38 -4.95
CA LEU A 64 -3.44 -5.05 -5.37
C LEU A 64 -3.45 -4.16 -6.61
N VAL A 65 -2.59 -3.13 -6.64
CA VAL A 65 -2.46 -2.23 -7.79
C VAL A 65 -1.94 -2.95 -9.03
N THR A 66 -0.94 -3.83 -8.90
CA THR A 66 -0.39 -4.56 -10.05
C THR A 66 -1.35 -5.61 -10.58
N SER A 67 -2.08 -6.32 -9.71
CA SER A 67 -3.10 -7.29 -10.10
C SER A 67 -4.26 -6.66 -10.87
N SER A 68 -4.53 -5.37 -10.66
CA SER A 68 -5.56 -4.61 -11.39
C SER A 68 -5.05 -3.91 -12.65
N ASN A 69 -3.92 -4.35 -13.22
CA ASN A 69 -3.25 -3.71 -14.35
C ASN A 69 -2.97 -2.21 -14.10
N TRP A 70 -2.60 -1.86 -12.88
CA TRP A 70 -2.32 -0.49 -12.45
C TRP A 70 -3.50 0.46 -12.52
N ARG A 71 -4.73 -0.07 -12.49
CA ARG A 71 -5.93 0.77 -12.38
C ARG A 71 -6.08 1.31 -10.96
N GLY A 72 -5.63 0.56 -9.95
CA GLY A 72 -5.74 0.94 -8.55
C GLY A 72 -6.30 -0.18 -7.67
N ALA A 73 -7.12 0.16 -6.67
CA ALA A 73 -7.76 -0.83 -5.80
C ALA A 73 -9.08 -0.30 -5.22
N ALA A 74 -10.04 -1.19 -4.97
CA ALA A 74 -11.22 -0.85 -4.19
C ALA A 74 -10.83 -0.61 -2.71
N LEU A 75 -11.43 0.40 -2.07
CA LEU A 75 -11.10 0.75 -0.69
C LEU A 75 -11.29 -0.44 0.27
N GLN A 76 -12.38 -1.19 0.15
CA GLN A 76 -12.67 -2.31 1.04
C GLN A 76 -11.65 -3.45 0.92
N GLU A 77 -11.18 -3.75 -0.29
CA GLU A 77 -10.13 -4.75 -0.53
C GLU A 77 -8.81 -4.32 0.09
N LEU A 78 -8.47 -3.05 -0.08
CA LEU A 78 -7.27 -2.45 0.49
C LEU A 78 -7.29 -2.52 2.03
N VAL A 79 -8.39 -2.11 2.65
CA VAL A 79 -8.55 -2.15 4.12
C VAL A 79 -8.49 -3.58 4.63
N SER A 80 -9.22 -4.49 4.00
CA SER A 80 -9.23 -5.91 4.37
C SER A 80 -7.83 -6.53 4.29
N GLY A 81 -7.07 -6.22 3.23
CA GLY A 81 -5.70 -6.70 3.07
C GLY A 81 -4.73 -6.19 4.14
N GLN A 82 -4.93 -4.97 4.66
CA GLN A 82 -4.07 -4.42 5.71
C GLN A 82 -4.43 -4.97 7.09
N VAL A 83 -5.72 -5.09 7.40
CA VAL A 83 -6.21 -5.49 8.72
C VAL A 83 -6.17 -7.01 8.91
N GLY A 84 -6.40 -7.78 7.85
CA GLY A 84 -6.35 -9.25 7.89
C GLY A 84 -5.00 -9.84 8.31
N ARG A 85 -3.94 -9.03 8.35
CA ARG A 85 -2.63 -9.42 8.88
C ARG A 85 -2.58 -9.46 10.40
N TYR A 86 -3.52 -8.80 11.06
CA TYR A 86 -3.55 -8.62 12.50
C TYR A 86 -4.76 -9.25 13.18
N SER A 87 -5.79 -9.60 12.41
CA SER A 87 -6.97 -10.31 12.92
C SER A 87 -7.22 -11.59 12.14
N ALA A 88 -7.39 -12.69 12.88
CA ALA A 88 -7.77 -13.99 12.33
C ALA A 88 -9.26 -14.03 11.91
N ASP A 89 -10.09 -13.14 12.45
CA ASP A 89 -11.52 -13.03 12.13
C ASP A 89 -11.85 -11.59 11.66
N LEU A 90 -11.67 -11.36 10.35
CA LEU A 90 -11.99 -10.09 9.72
C LEU A 90 -13.45 -9.67 9.91
N ALA A 91 -14.39 -10.63 9.97
CA ALA A 91 -15.82 -10.33 10.03
C ALA A 91 -16.21 -9.74 11.40
N ARG A 92 -15.50 -10.13 12.46
CA ARG A 92 -15.64 -9.48 13.78
C ARG A 92 -14.84 -8.17 13.90
N SER A 93 -13.72 -8.04 13.19
CA SER A 93 -12.83 -6.89 13.32
C SER A 93 -13.17 -5.70 12.41
N LEU A 94 -13.95 -5.90 11.34
CA LEU A 94 -14.28 -4.85 10.38
C LEU A 94 -15.77 -4.77 10.10
N ARG A 95 -16.28 -3.54 10.11
CA ARG A 95 -17.61 -3.21 9.59
C ARG A 95 -17.49 -2.09 8.58
N PHE A 96 -17.86 -2.38 7.34
CA PHE A 96 -17.94 -1.38 6.28
C PHE A 96 -19.37 -0.81 6.20
N ALA A 97 -19.48 0.50 6.04
CA ALA A 97 -20.73 1.19 5.77
C ALA A 97 -20.48 2.29 4.72
N GLY A 98 -21.40 2.44 3.77
CA GLY A 98 -21.30 3.41 2.68
C GLY A 98 -20.57 2.88 1.44
N ASP A 99 -20.11 3.83 0.61
CA ASP A 99 -19.55 3.54 -0.71
C ASP A 99 -18.20 2.81 -0.64
N ASN A 100 -17.91 2.03 -1.69
CA ASN A 100 -16.62 1.39 -1.91
C ASN A 100 -15.90 2.05 -3.10
N PRO A 101 -15.28 3.23 -2.92
CA PRO A 101 -14.66 3.95 -4.02
C PRO A 101 -13.46 3.18 -4.56
N TYR A 102 -13.25 3.30 -5.88
CA TYR A 102 -12.07 2.77 -6.54
C TYR A 102 -10.95 3.82 -6.51
N LEU A 103 -9.89 3.53 -5.77
CA LEU A 103 -8.76 4.41 -5.56
C LEU A 103 -7.76 4.25 -6.70
N ASN A 104 -7.23 5.35 -7.23
CA ASN A 104 -6.11 5.29 -8.17
C ASN A 104 -4.84 4.69 -7.50
N PRO A 105 -3.81 4.28 -8.27
CA PRO A 105 -2.62 3.64 -7.73
C PRO A 105 -1.93 4.41 -6.60
N ASN A 106 -1.72 5.71 -6.78
CA ASN A 106 -1.05 6.53 -5.76
C ASN A 106 -1.90 6.61 -4.48
N ALA A 107 -3.20 6.83 -4.62
CA ALA A 107 -4.11 6.86 -3.48
C ALA A 107 -4.15 5.52 -2.74
N ALA A 108 -4.18 4.40 -3.47
CA ALA A 108 -4.17 3.06 -2.89
C ALA A 108 -2.90 2.80 -2.04
N LEU A 109 -1.72 3.22 -2.51
CA LEU A 109 -0.48 3.07 -1.74
C LEU A 109 -0.48 3.88 -0.44
N HIS A 110 -0.88 5.16 -0.50
CA HIS A 110 -0.87 6.04 0.67
C HIS A 110 -1.97 5.68 1.68
N ILE A 111 -3.17 5.39 1.21
CA ILE A 111 -4.29 4.97 2.08
C ILE A 111 -3.99 3.60 2.66
N GLY A 112 -3.41 2.67 1.89
CA GLY A 112 -3.02 1.36 2.40
C GLY A 112 -2.06 1.46 3.57
N LEU A 113 -1.05 2.33 3.46
CA LEU A 113 -0.13 2.61 4.55
C LEU A 113 -0.83 3.25 5.76
N ALA A 114 -1.71 4.22 5.54
CA ALA A 114 -2.47 4.84 6.63
C ALA A 114 -3.34 3.82 7.39
N MET A 115 -4.02 2.92 6.67
CA MET A 115 -4.82 1.86 7.27
C MET A 115 -3.98 0.86 8.03
N HIS A 116 -2.77 0.54 7.56
CA HIS A 116 -1.81 -0.27 8.31
C HIS A 116 -1.43 0.38 9.64
N GLU A 117 -1.08 1.67 9.65
CA GLU A 117 -0.72 2.37 10.88
C GLU A 117 -1.89 2.40 11.87
N LEU A 118 -3.12 2.61 11.39
CA LEU A 118 -4.32 2.54 12.22
C LEU A 118 -4.55 1.13 12.78
N ALA A 119 -4.34 0.09 11.97
CA ALA A 119 -4.46 -1.30 12.41
C ALA A 119 -3.41 -1.64 13.49
N VAL A 120 -2.14 -1.29 13.26
CA VAL A 120 -1.06 -1.46 14.24
C VAL A 120 -1.38 -0.74 15.54
N ASN A 121 -1.81 0.53 15.48
CA ASN A 121 -2.20 1.29 16.67
C ASN A 121 -3.38 0.64 17.40
N SER A 122 -4.35 0.10 16.66
CA SER A 122 -5.52 -0.56 17.25
C SER A 122 -5.15 -1.87 17.95
N VAL A 123 -4.16 -2.62 17.44
CA VAL A 123 -3.65 -3.84 18.06
C VAL A 123 -2.83 -3.53 19.30
N SER A 124 -1.98 -2.51 19.23
CA SER A 124 -1.09 -2.16 20.35
C SER A 124 -1.81 -1.43 21.48
N TYR A 125 -2.82 -0.63 21.18
CA TYR A 125 -3.40 0.32 22.15
C TYR A 125 -4.94 0.43 22.12
N GLY A 126 -5.63 -0.23 21.19
CA GLY A 126 -7.04 0.05 20.89
C GLY A 126 -7.95 -1.18 20.82
N ALA A 127 -9.01 -1.08 20.01
CA ALA A 127 -10.11 -2.05 19.94
C ALA A 127 -9.72 -3.43 19.36
N LEU A 128 -8.51 -3.60 18.83
CA LEU A 128 -8.01 -4.92 18.38
C LEU A 128 -7.10 -5.59 19.42
N SER A 129 -6.90 -4.95 20.58
CA SER A 129 -6.09 -5.50 21.68
C SER A 129 -6.87 -6.44 22.60
N ARG A 130 -8.21 -6.49 22.50
CA ARG A 130 -9.11 -7.29 23.36
C ARG A 130 -9.96 -8.23 22.52
N ALA A 131 -10.21 -9.44 23.02
CA ALA A 131 -10.98 -10.49 22.32
C ALA A 131 -12.47 -10.12 22.07
N ASP A 132 -12.97 -9.09 22.77
CA ASP A 132 -14.36 -8.62 22.68
C ASP A 132 -14.52 -7.29 21.93
N GLY A 133 -13.41 -6.67 21.49
CA GLY A 133 -13.40 -5.29 20.99
C GLY A 133 -13.18 -4.26 22.09
#